data_AF-A0A8T0PNV7-F1
#
_entry.id   AF-A0A8T0PNV7-F1
#
_cell.length_a   1.000
_cell.length_b   1.000
_cell.length_c   1.000
_cell.angle_alpha   90.00
_cell.angle_beta   90.00
_cell.angle_gamma   90.00
#
_symmetry.space_group_name_H-M   'P 1'
#
loop_
_entity.id
_entity.type
_entity.pdbx_description
1 polymer ?
#
loop_
_entity_poly.entity_id
_entity_poly.type
_entity_poly.pdbx_seq_one_letter_code
_entity_poly.pdbx_strand_id
1 'polypeptide(L)'
;MADPVATVEKIVKIGLKIKEAVNRVRHNEEDCREITRRVLRFSAILSQLQQTGMMSGSPAMSGALEDLEETLEQALKLVAACQERTTVRRLIAAGDLSKQLRRVKDDILNKVMLASFAINAHTTIVLLTIQAGGQAPPRQP
;
A
#
# COMPACT_ATOMS: atom_id res chain seq x y z
N MET A 1 7.78 -7.64 -14.23
CA MET A 1 6.84 -7.36 -13.14
C MET A 1 7.09 -8.39 -12.06
N ALA A 2 7.23 -7.92 -10.83
CA ALA A 2 7.39 -8.74 -9.65
C ALA A 2 6.14 -9.57 -9.39
N ASP A 3 6.34 -10.68 -8.68
CA ASP A 3 5.24 -11.51 -8.19
C ASP A 3 4.42 -10.72 -7.16
N PRO A 4 3.10 -10.55 -7.34
CA PRO A 4 2.26 -9.75 -6.46
C PRO A 4 2.22 -10.30 -5.02
N VAL A 5 2.38 -11.61 -4.83
CA VAL A 5 2.46 -12.22 -3.50
C VAL A 5 3.73 -11.76 -2.78
N ALA A 6 4.90 -11.89 -3.41
CA ALA A 6 6.15 -11.37 -2.88
C ALA A 6 6.09 -9.86 -2.58
N THR A 7 5.45 -9.07 -3.43
CA THR A 7 5.25 -7.63 -3.22
C THR A 7 4.40 -7.36 -1.96
N VAL A 8 3.34 -8.12 -1.72
CA VAL A 8 2.52 -7.98 -0.50
C VAL A 8 3.32 -8.31 0.77
N GLU A 9 4.15 -9.34 0.75
CA GLU A 9 5.01 -9.68 1.90
C GLU A 9 5.94 -8.52 2.26
N LYS A 10 6.51 -7.85 1.24
CA LYS A 10 7.32 -6.65 1.46
C LYS A 10 6.49 -5.49 2.00
N ILE A 11 5.30 -5.22 1.45
CA ILE A 11 4.39 -4.19 1.96
C ILE A 11 4.10 -4.40 3.44
N VAL A 12 3.80 -5.64 3.85
CA VAL A 12 3.57 -6.01 5.26
C VAL A 12 4.82 -5.72 6.10
N LYS A 13 6.00 -6.13 5.62
CA LYS A 13 7.28 -5.88 6.30
C LYS A 13 7.57 -4.38 6.45
N ILE A 14 7.30 -3.56 5.43
CA ILE A 14 7.44 -2.11 5.49
C ILE A 14 6.46 -1.53 6.51
N GLY A 15 5.20 -1.97 6.51
CA GLY A 15 4.20 -1.53 7.49
C GLY A 15 4.62 -1.80 8.94
N LEU A 16 5.24 -2.94 9.22
CA LEU A 16 5.81 -3.24 10.53
C LEU A 16 6.99 -2.32 10.89
N LYS A 17 7.90 -2.04 9.95
CA LYS A 17 8.99 -1.08 10.16
C LYS A 17 8.47 0.34 10.45
N ILE A 18 7.41 0.77 9.75
CA ILE A 18 6.75 2.07 9.99
C ILE A 18 6.17 2.10 11.41
N LYS A 19 5.48 1.03 11.82
CA LYS A 19 4.93 0.88 13.18
C LYS A 19 6.02 0.99 14.25
N GLU A 20 7.18 0.38 14.03
CA GLU A 20 8.32 0.48 14.95
C GLU A 20 8.92 1.89 14.97
N ALA A 21 9.10 2.51 13.80
CA ALA A 21 9.66 3.85 13.67
C ALA A 21 8.77 4.91 14.34
N VAL A 22 7.45 4.77 14.24
CA VAL A 22 6.50 5.74 14.82
C VAL A 22 6.62 5.84 16.35
N ASN A 23 7.10 4.80 17.04
CA ASN A 23 7.26 4.83 18.50
C ASN A 23 8.41 5.72 18.96
N ARG A 24 9.29 6.16 18.03
CA ARG A 24 10.49 6.96 18.33
C ARG A 24 10.40 8.40 17.82
N VAL A 25 9.28 8.77 17.19
CA VAL A 25 9.09 10.10 16.60
C VAL A 25 9.00 11.17 17.69
N ARG A 26 9.49 12.36 17.36
CA ARG A 26 9.48 13.54 18.26
C ARG A 26 8.82 14.76 17.62
N HIS A 27 8.56 14.68 16.32
CA HIS A 27 7.98 15.74 15.50
C HIS A 27 6.90 15.17 14.61
N ASN A 28 5.89 16.00 14.27
CA ASN A 28 4.77 15.62 13.41
C ASN A 28 4.09 14.31 13.84
N GLU A 29 3.98 14.07 15.14
CA GLU A 29 3.59 12.76 15.66
C GLU A 29 2.20 12.33 15.19
N GLU A 30 1.27 13.27 15.06
CA GLU A 30 -0.08 13.01 14.57
C GLU A 30 -0.06 12.52 13.12
N ASP A 31 0.63 13.23 12.23
CA ASP A 31 0.79 12.84 10.83
C ASP A 31 1.48 11.47 10.72
N CYS A 32 2.59 11.29 11.46
CA CYS A 32 3.37 10.05 11.50
C CYS A 32 2.51 8.86 12.04
N ARG A 33 1.64 9.08 13.04
CA ARG A 33 0.66 8.09 13.54
C ARG A 33 -0.47 7.80 12.55
N GLU A 34 -0.98 8.80 11.86
CA GLU A 34 -2.04 8.63 10.87
C GLU A 34 -1.57 7.77 9.69
N ILE A 35 -0.36 8.05 9.18
CA ILE A 35 0.30 7.22 8.16
C ILE A 35 0.37 5.77 8.64
N THR A 36 0.92 5.54 9.84
CA THR A 36 1.05 4.20 10.40
C THR A 36 -0.27 3.46 10.46
N ARG A 37 -1.35 4.12 10.94
CA ARG A 37 -2.68 3.51 11.02
C ARG A 37 -3.22 3.09 9.65
N ARG A 38 -3.02 3.92 8.63
CA ARG A 38 -3.48 3.63 7.25
C ARG A 38 -2.70 2.47 6.65
N VAL A 39 -1.38 2.49 6.76
CA VAL A 39 -0.51 1.42 6.23
C VAL A 39 -0.86 0.08 6.86
N LEU A 40 -0.95 0.00 8.19
CA LEU A 40 -1.28 -1.26 8.88
C LEU A 40 -2.64 -1.82 8.47
N ARG A 41 -3.66 -0.96 8.29
CA ARG A 41 -4.99 -1.40 7.84
C ARG A 41 -4.93 -2.00 6.44
N PHE A 42 -4.27 -1.32 5.51
CA PHE A 42 -4.20 -1.82 4.14
C PHE A 42 -3.31 -3.07 4.02
N SER A 43 -2.17 -3.12 4.71
CA SER A 43 -1.33 -4.31 4.77
C SER A 43 -2.11 -5.52 5.29
N ALA A 44 -2.96 -5.36 6.31
CA ALA A 44 -3.80 -6.45 6.83
C ALA A 44 -4.83 -6.94 5.80
N ILE A 45 -5.45 -6.03 5.04
CA ILE A 45 -6.39 -6.38 3.96
C ILE A 45 -5.66 -7.15 2.86
N LEU A 46 -4.48 -6.69 2.44
CA LEU A 46 -3.67 -7.39 1.45
C LEU A 46 -3.24 -8.77 1.94
N SER A 47 -2.86 -8.92 3.21
CA SER A 47 -2.52 -10.23 3.77
C SER A 47 -3.70 -11.20 3.75
N GLN A 48 -4.91 -10.74 4.03
CA GLN A 48 -6.12 -11.57 3.92
C GLN A 48 -6.36 -11.99 2.47
N LEU A 49 -6.19 -11.07 1.53
CA LEU A 49 -6.36 -11.37 0.11
C LEU A 49 -5.26 -12.30 -0.42
N GLN A 50 -4.02 -12.19 0.06
CA GLN A 50 -2.94 -13.13 -0.28
C GLN A 50 -3.32 -14.58 0.10
N GLN A 51 -3.98 -14.77 1.24
CA GLN A 51 -4.41 -16.09 1.73
C GLN A 51 -5.49 -16.75 0.85
N THR A 52 -6.19 -15.99 0.00
CA THR A 52 -7.21 -16.56 -0.91
C THR A 52 -6.60 -17.15 -2.18
N GLY A 53 -5.32 -16.90 -2.46
CA GLY A 53 -4.66 -17.32 -3.71
C GLY A 53 -5.09 -16.54 -4.96
N MET A 54 -6.04 -15.60 -4.84
CA MET A 54 -6.58 -14.82 -5.97
C MET A 54 -5.64 -13.75 -6.52
N MET A 55 -4.44 -13.62 -5.95
CA MET A 55 -3.43 -12.65 -6.36
C MET A 55 -2.59 -13.13 -7.57
N SER A 56 -2.67 -14.38 -7.97
CA SER A 56 -1.83 -14.89 -9.05
C SER A 56 -2.32 -14.40 -10.43
N GLY A 57 -1.40 -13.96 -11.30
CA GLY A 57 -1.67 -13.83 -12.74
C GLY A 57 -2.22 -12.48 -13.24
N SER A 58 -2.22 -11.42 -12.42
CA SER A 58 -2.65 -10.08 -12.84
C SER A 58 -1.48 -9.09 -12.96
N PRO A 59 -1.05 -8.74 -14.20
CA PRO A 59 -0.02 -7.70 -14.42
C PRO A 59 -0.43 -6.33 -13.88
N ALA A 60 -1.71 -5.96 -14.05
CA ALA A 60 -2.24 -4.68 -13.57
C ALA A 60 -2.19 -4.57 -12.04
N MET A 61 -2.49 -5.67 -11.34
CA MET A 61 -2.38 -5.71 -9.88
C MET A 61 -0.91 -5.69 -9.43
N SER A 62 -0.03 -6.39 -10.13
CA SER A 62 1.41 -6.41 -9.83
C SER A 62 1.99 -5.00 -9.88
N GLY A 63 1.74 -4.25 -10.96
CA GLY A 63 2.20 -2.87 -11.08
C GLY A 63 1.59 -1.93 -10.02
N ALA A 64 0.30 -2.07 -9.71
CA ALA A 64 -0.33 -1.24 -8.69
C ALA A 64 0.20 -1.51 -7.26
N LEU A 65 0.58 -2.76 -6.98
CA LEU A 65 1.20 -3.14 -5.71
C LEU A 65 2.66 -2.68 -5.62
N GLU A 66 3.42 -2.72 -6.73
CA GLU A 66 4.79 -2.17 -6.81
C GLU A 66 4.79 -0.67 -6.53
N ASP A 67 3.91 0.09 -7.20
CA ASP A 67 3.74 1.53 -6.97
C ASP A 67 3.43 1.86 -5.49
N LEU A 68 2.64 1.00 -4.85
CA LEU A 68 2.33 1.14 -3.43
C LEU A 68 3.55 0.78 -2.56
N GLU A 69 4.27 -0.30 -2.86
CA GLU A 69 5.51 -0.68 -2.17
C GLU A 69 6.48 0.52 -2.12
N GLU A 70 6.77 1.12 -3.28
CA GLU A 70 7.67 2.29 -3.39
C GLU A 70 7.19 3.49 -2.56
N THR A 71 5.88 3.75 -2.59
CA THR A 71 5.27 4.83 -1.81
C THR A 71 5.42 4.58 -0.30
N LEU A 72 5.29 3.32 0.13
CA LEU A 72 5.47 2.94 1.54
C LEU A 72 6.94 3.00 1.97
N GLU A 73 7.89 2.70 1.09
CA GLU A 73 9.31 2.92 1.38
C GLU A 73 9.60 4.41 1.61
N GLN A 74 9.02 5.29 0.79
CA GLN A 74 9.14 6.74 0.99
C GLN A 74 8.50 7.18 2.30
N ALA A 75 7.33 6.63 2.65
CA ALA A 75 6.68 6.89 3.93
C ALA A 75 7.57 6.48 5.11
N LEU A 76 8.23 5.32 5.04
CA LEU A 76 9.16 4.87 6.07
C LEU A 76 10.33 5.84 6.25
N LYS A 77 10.92 6.35 5.16
CA LYS A 77 11.99 7.35 5.22
C LYS A 77 11.54 8.63 5.92
N LEU A 78 10.34 9.12 5.60
CA LEU A 78 9.77 10.33 6.22
C LEU A 78 9.44 10.11 7.71
N VAL A 79 8.90 8.95 8.07
CA VAL A 79 8.66 8.59 9.47
C VAL A 79 9.97 8.43 10.25
N ALA A 80 11.05 7.97 9.62
CA ALA A 80 12.38 7.96 10.24
C ALA A 80 12.91 9.39 10.46
N ALA A 81 12.69 10.31 9.52
CA ALA A 81 13.06 11.72 9.68
C ALA A 81 12.29 12.43 10.81
N CYS A 82 11.06 11.98 11.14
CA CYS A 82 10.31 12.43 12.33
C CYS A 82 11.08 12.18 13.67
N GLN A 83 12.19 11.42 13.68
CA GLN A 83 12.99 11.07 14.87
C GLN A 83 14.20 12.01 15.13
N GLU A 84 14.65 12.79 14.13
CA GLU A 84 15.92 13.55 14.21
C GLU A 84 15.90 14.72 15.22
N ARG A 85 17.09 15.08 15.76
CA ARG A 85 17.25 15.92 16.97
C ARG A 85 17.80 17.35 16.77
N THR A 86 18.11 17.82 15.55
CA THR A 86 18.92 19.05 15.37
C THR A 86 18.14 20.37 15.61
N THR A 87 18.77 21.35 16.25
CA THR A 87 18.09 22.41 17.06
C THR A 87 17.75 23.72 16.36
N VAL A 88 18.41 24.12 15.26
CA VAL A 88 18.22 25.47 14.67
C VAL A 88 17.67 25.45 13.22
N ARG A 89 17.90 24.39 12.44
CA ARG A 89 17.19 24.13 11.16
C ARG A 89 15.74 23.65 11.34
N ARG A 90 15.28 23.53 12.58
CA ARG A 90 14.15 22.71 13.03
C ARG A 90 12.78 23.16 12.53
N LEU A 91 12.49 24.46 12.45
CA LEU A 91 11.15 24.93 12.03
C LEU A 91 10.97 24.90 10.50
N ILE A 92 11.99 25.31 9.73
CA ILE A 92 11.94 25.29 8.26
C ILE A 92 11.97 23.83 7.77
N ALA A 93 12.82 22.98 8.36
CA ALA A 93 12.85 21.56 8.04
C ALA A 93 11.59 20.81 8.53
N ALA A 94 11.01 21.17 9.70
CA ALA A 94 9.75 20.57 10.15
C ALA A 94 8.56 20.98 9.30
N GLY A 95 8.51 22.23 8.81
CA GLY A 95 7.49 22.70 7.89
C GLY A 95 7.57 22.02 6.52
N ASP A 96 8.78 21.77 6.01
CA ASP A 96 8.99 20.96 4.81
C ASP A 96 8.61 19.49 5.04
N LEU A 97 9.00 18.92 6.19
CA LEU A 97 8.67 17.54 6.57
C LEU A 97 7.16 17.33 6.71
N SER A 98 6.41 18.23 7.35
CA SER A 98 4.94 18.12 7.46
C SER A 98 4.27 18.15 6.07
N LYS A 99 4.77 18.98 5.14
CA LYS A 99 4.30 18.99 3.75
C LYS A 99 4.59 17.66 3.06
N GLN A 100 5.78 17.09 3.23
CA GLN A 100 6.14 15.79 2.67
C GLN A 100 5.31 14.65 3.28
N LEU A 101 5.05 14.68 4.58
CA LEU A 101 4.18 13.71 5.26
C LEU A 101 2.74 13.77 4.75
N ARG A 102 2.23 14.98 4.50
CA ARG A 102 0.90 15.16 3.89
C ARG A 102 0.86 14.61 2.47
N ARG A 103 1.87 14.94 1.65
CA ARG A 103 2.00 14.42 0.27
C ARG A 103 2.05 12.91 0.25
N VAL A 104 2.94 12.29 1.04
CA VAL A 104 3.04 10.82 1.06
C VAL A 104 1.76 10.17 1.57
N LYS A 105 1.04 10.81 2.49
CA LYS A 105 -0.27 10.33 2.94
C LYS A 105 -1.30 10.31 1.81
N ASP A 106 -1.31 11.35 0.97
CA ASP A 106 -2.19 11.44 -0.19
C ASP A 106 -1.76 10.43 -1.28
N ASP A 107 -0.45 10.28 -1.50
CA ASP A 107 0.11 9.27 -2.40
C ASP A 107 -0.28 7.85 -1.97
N ILE A 108 -0.18 7.53 -0.67
CA ILE A 108 -0.64 6.25 -0.12
C ILE A 108 -2.11 6.01 -0.46
N LEU A 109 -2.98 7.01 -0.26
CA LEU A 109 -4.41 6.85 -0.59
C LEU A 109 -4.62 6.59 -2.08
N ASN A 110 -3.94 7.35 -2.93
CA ASN A 110 -4.05 7.22 -4.38
C ASN A 110 -3.57 5.83 -4.84
N LYS A 111 -2.44 5.35 -4.33
CA LYS A 111 -1.90 4.03 -4.68
C LYS A 111 -2.74 2.89 -4.11
N VAL A 112 -3.27 3.02 -2.89
CA VAL A 112 -4.25 2.08 -2.32
C VAL A 112 -5.52 2.01 -3.17
N MET A 113 -6.03 3.15 -3.65
CA MET A 113 -7.19 3.19 -4.53
C MET A 113 -6.92 2.46 -5.85
N LEU A 114 -5.77 2.69 -6.47
CA LEU A 114 -5.37 2.00 -7.71
C LEU A 114 -5.20 0.49 -7.50
N ALA A 115 -4.54 0.08 -6.41
CA ALA A 115 -4.39 -1.34 -6.07
C ALA A 115 -5.77 -1.99 -5.84
N SER A 116 -6.67 -1.32 -5.11
CA SER A 116 -8.04 -1.79 -4.89
C SER A 116 -8.82 -1.92 -6.20
N PHE A 117 -8.69 -0.95 -7.11
CA PHE A 117 -9.32 -1.00 -8.42
C PHE A 117 -8.82 -2.20 -9.24
N ALA A 118 -7.49 -2.39 -9.30
CA ALA A 118 -6.88 -3.51 -10.02
C ALA A 118 -7.29 -4.88 -9.43
N ILE A 119 -7.33 -5.00 -8.11
CA ILE A 119 -7.79 -6.19 -7.39
C ILE A 119 -9.26 -6.49 -7.72
N ASN A 120 -10.14 -5.50 -7.60
CA ASN A 120 -11.57 -5.70 -7.83
C ASN A 120 -11.87 -6.03 -9.30
N ALA A 121 -11.18 -5.38 -10.24
CA ALA A 121 -11.28 -5.69 -11.67
C ALA A 121 -10.83 -7.14 -11.94
N HIS A 122 -9.69 -7.57 -11.40
CA HIS A 122 -9.19 -8.93 -11.55
C HIS A 122 -10.16 -9.97 -10.98
N THR A 123 -10.60 -9.78 -9.73
CA THR A 123 -11.57 -10.68 -9.09
C THR A 123 -12.87 -10.78 -9.88
N THR A 124 -13.35 -9.67 -10.44
CA THR A 124 -14.56 -9.65 -11.28
C THR A 124 -14.34 -10.43 -12.58
N ILE A 125 -13.20 -10.25 -13.26
CA ILE A 125 -12.85 -10.99 -14.48
C ILE A 125 -12.80 -12.50 -14.22
N VAL A 126 -12.13 -12.90 -13.14
CA VAL A 126 -12.03 -14.31 -12.74
C VAL A 126 -13.42 -14.88 -12.45
N LEU A 127 -14.26 -14.17 -11.69
CA LEU A 127 -15.63 -14.60 -11.38
C LEU A 127 -16.47 -14.77 -12.66
N LEU A 128 -16.44 -13.79 -13.56
CA LEU A 128 -17.18 -13.85 -14.83
C LEU A 128 -16.69 -15.00 -15.71
N THR A 129 -15.39 -15.28 -15.71
CA THR A 129 -14.81 -16.40 -16.47
C THR A 129 -15.26 -17.74 -15.91
N ILE A 130 -15.33 -17.89 -14.58
CA ILE A 130 -15.88 -19.09 -13.93
C ILE A 130 -17.36 -19.26 -14.26
N GLN A 131 -18.16 -18.19 -14.21
CA GLN A 131 -19.58 -18.23 -14.55
C GLN A 131 -19.81 -18.59 -16.03
N ALA A 132 -19.03 -18.01 -16.94
CA ALA A 132 -19.08 -18.32 -18.37
C ALA A 132 -18.63 -19.76 -18.67
N GLY A 133 -17.66 -20.28 -17.92
CA GLY A 133 -17.22 -21.69 -18.01
C GLY A 133 -18.23 -22.72 -17.50
N GLY A 134 -19.25 -22.29 -16.74
CA GLY A 134 -20.39 -23.11 -16.31
C GLY A 134 -21.58 -23.12 -17.28
N GLN A 135 -21.55 -22.29 -18.33
CA GLN A 135 -22.62 -22.18 -19.31
C GLN A 135 -22.16 -22.78 -20.64
N ALA A 136 -22.56 -24.03 -20.92
CA ALA A 136 -22.36 -24.62 -22.24
C ALA A 136 -22.97 -23.69 -23.30
N PRO A 137 -22.26 -23.40 -24.41
CA PRO A 137 -22.80 -22.54 -25.45
C PRO A 137 -24.09 -23.16 -25.99
N PRO A 138 -25.13 -22.34 -26.31
CA PRO A 138 -26.33 -22.86 -26.92
C PRO A 138 -25.94 -23.53 -28.23
N ARG A 139 -26.23 -24.82 -28.35
CA ARG A 139 -26.13 -25.55 -29.62
C ARG A 139 -27.09 -24.86 -30.59
N GLN A 140 -26.56 -24.13 -31.55
CA GLN A 140 -27.33 -23.59 -32.65
C GLN A 140 -27.73 -24.75 -33.60
N PRO A 141 -28.99 -24.76 -34.09
CA PRO A 141 -29.47 -25.75 -35.05
C PRO A 141 -28.85 -25.58 -36.44
#